data_AF-A0A9D6F5U9-F1
#
_entry.id   AF-A0A9D6F5U9-F1
#
_cell.length_a   1.000
_cell.length_b   1.000
_cell.length_c   1.000
_cell.angle_alpha   90.00
_cell.angle_beta   90.00
_cell.angle_gamma   90.00
#
_symmetry.space_group_name_H-M   'P 1'
#
loop_
_entity.id
_entity.type
_entity.pdbx_description
1 polymer ?
#
loop_
_entity_poly.entity_id
_entity_poly.type
_entity_poly.pdbx_seq_one_letter_code
_entity_poly.pdbx_strand_id
1 'polypeptide(L)'
;MRYTPKAVHVLARLLVMASVAFAALAPSRAFGQETPAPLEVEVKASPIPLAVNLRPNVATSVALSLFNSGPEELRGVVVKLVNVDDDEVLGQTTEVDKLPSKGKVRVAFPKAKKKTPEKKEKAAKIDAPGLSGPPFKLQVWIEAKQPKEFVTVKRNLVLVLKQPRDYMTAQAHFDRFKRRISCKVKFGDAENATGPHKCKVQLVPGPEFKETKKGTFSQFLIGPKQAVDLFAEDVAFTRPMIRLGRASLTVDGYERAFIYPIGLTGSGDLDEVPFGPKIGARMRVPRFGKADEKFKVALEMDGPLGPDYRVEIGLDRTGKKEQFVEVQKFTGLREQKIALRFSPAGNFVCKTEVNDWHPEFNTTGIFGHLWFRVAVYKKDQQMALSIPEEVRPELADQEPGVESKSLFARVTQDETPPMGVEFVNLPRNWLTGKPLPIVVRVKLREDHQAPLDTKVLFFKGKAPPDGKIDPESILGIGEYDPDKGTCSILLPAPEKEDVLQISVKVQTRAGVPALKSAVINIKDRKSALATIMGTVAHGKNGQPKLTVTLSDEKGKPKATAKTNAKGQFVFEDVAPGNYIISAKLGFPALVGATRVPVPVGTELIENVTVQLLAK
;
A
#
# COMPACT_ATOMS: atom_id res chain seq x y z
N MET A 1 24.47 6.37 60.10
CA MET A 1 25.37 7.45 60.58
C MET A 1 26.55 7.53 59.62
N ARG A 2 26.60 8.55 58.76
CA ARG A 2 27.40 9.79 58.86
C ARG A 2 28.93 9.57 58.71
N TYR A 3 29.40 9.89 57.49
CA TYR A 3 30.56 10.76 57.13
C TYR A 3 31.88 10.71 57.94
N THR A 4 32.94 10.18 57.28
CA THR A 4 34.35 10.65 56.99
C THR A 4 35.05 11.70 57.91
N PRO A 5 36.39 12.02 57.85
CA PRO A 5 37.41 11.81 56.77
C PRO A 5 38.91 11.62 57.20
N LYS A 6 39.81 11.69 56.19
CA LYS A 6 41.27 12.07 56.17
C LYS A 6 42.31 10.94 56.38
N ALA A 7 43.52 10.96 55.80
CA ALA A 7 44.17 11.48 54.58
C ALA A 7 45.70 11.46 54.86
N VAL A 8 46.55 10.79 54.08
CA VAL A 8 48.01 11.08 54.01
C VAL A 8 48.63 10.68 52.65
N HIS A 9 48.92 11.70 51.81
CA HIS A 9 50.16 12.02 51.06
C HIS A 9 50.90 10.91 50.26
N VAL A 10 51.44 11.12 49.04
CA VAL A 10 52.47 12.11 48.62
C VAL A 10 52.47 12.29 47.08
N LEU A 11 52.91 13.49 46.66
CA LEU A 11 53.15 14.06 45.33
C LEU A 11 53.90 13.21 44.27
N ALA A 12 53.55 13.42 42.99
CA ALA A 12 54.52 13.91 41.98
C ALA A 12 53.78 14.54 40.77
N ARG A 13 54.10 15.81 40.48
CA ARG A 13 53.72 16.55 39.27
C ARG A 13 54.63 16.13 38.11
N LEU A 14 54.06 15.90 36.92
CA LEU A 14 54.66 16.37 35.67
C LEU A 14 53.54 16.75 34.69
N LEU A 15 53.74 17.84 33.99
CA LEU A 15 52.76 18.66 33.26
C LEU A 15 53.08 18.60 31.75
N VAL A 16 52.05 18.83 30.89
CA VAL A 16 52.12 19.39 29.50
C VAL A 16 52.39 18.38 28.35
N MET A 17 51.63 18.26 27.25
CA MET A 17 50.46 18.95 26.65
C MET A 17 49.57 17.95 25.90
N ALA A 18 48.25 18.06 26.06
CA ALA A 18 47.27 17.63 25.07
C ALA A 18 46.68 18.90 24.42
N SER A 19 46.82 19.03 23.10
CA SER A 19 46.26 20.14 22.34
C SER A 19 44.74 19.98 22.24
N VAL A 20 44.02 20.63 23.15
CA VAL A 20 42.57 20.83 23.09
C VAL A 20 42.30 21.87 21.99
N ALA A 21 41.66 21.45 20.89
CA ALA A 21 41.12 22.39 19.92
C ALA A 21 39.82 23.00 20.48
N PHE A 22 39.87 24.30 20.73
CA PHE A 22 38.74 25.15 21.13
C PHE A 22 37.58 25.03 20.13
N ALA A 23 36.46 24.48 20.58
CA ALA A 23 35.16 24.74 19.97
C ALA A 23 34.75 26.17 20.34
N ALA A 24 34.97 27.13 19.43
CA ALA A 24 34.43 28.47 19.58
C ALA A 24 32.89 28.40 19.63
N LEU A 25 32.30 29.04 20.66
CA LEU A 25 30.86 29.27 20.73
C LEU A 25 30.39 30.01 19.47
N ALA A 26 29.63 29.32 18.62
CA ALA A 26 28.90 29.94 17.52
C ALA A 26 27.52 30.44 18.04
N PRO A 27 27.06 31.63 17.61
CA PRO A 27 25.75 32.13 17.99
C PRO A 27 24.65 31.24 17.40
N SER A 28 23.50 31.23 18.09
CA SER A 28 22.25 30.56 17.75
C SER A 28 21.99 30.55 16.23
N ARG A 29 22.20 29.40 15.58
CA ARG A 29 21.98 29.25 14.14
C ARG A 29 20.50 29.27 13.81
N ALA A 30 20.14 30.04 12.80
CA ALA A 30 18.84 29.98 12.15
C ALA A 30 18.52 28.53 11.73
N PHE A 31 17.33 28.07 12.10
CA PHE A 31 16.75 26.82 11.63
C PHE A 31 16.70 26.83 10.10
N GLY A 32 17.53 26.01 9.43
CA GLY A 32 17.35 25.73 7.99
C GLY A 32 18.60 25.61 7.11
N GLN A 33 19.80 25.99 7.56
CA GLN A 33 21.03 25.80 6.76
C GLN A 33 21.70 24.46 7.08
N GLU A 34 21.71 23.55 6.11
CA GLU A 34 22.44 22.28 6.16
C GLU A 34 23.94 22.54 6.37
N THR A 35 24.51 21.99 7.45
CA THR A 35 25.96 22.01 7.64
C THR A 35 26.57 20.89 6.80
N PRO A 36 27.46 21.20 5.84
CA PRO A 36 28.06 20.17 5.00
C PRO A 36 28.98 19.28 5.82
N ALA A 37 29.03 17.99 5.46
CA ALA A 37 29.96 17.04 6.05
C ALA A 37 31.40 17.44 5.69
N PRO A 38 32.30 17.66 6.67
CA PRO A 38 33.68 18.00 6.36
C PRO A 38 34.42 16.76 5.84
N LEU A 39 35.13 16.92 4.73
CA LEU A 39 36.03 15.91 4.19
C LEU A 39 37.40 16.56 3.97
N GLU A 40 38.37 16.17 4.80
CA GLU A 40 39.75 16.60 4.66
C GLU A 40 40.55 15.57 3.87
N VAL A 41 41.31 16.06 2.88
CA VAL A 41 42.16 15.25 2.03
C VAL A 41 43.59 15.72 2.19
N GLU A 42 44.41 14.89 2.83
CA GLU A 42 45.83 15.13 2.89
C GLU A 42 46.47 14.87 1.51
N VAL A 43 47.25 15.85 1.01
CA VAL A 43 47.91 15.82 -0.30
C VAL A 43 49.16 14.95 -0.24
N LYS A 44 48.95 13.66 0.02
CA LYS A 44 49.97 12.62 -0.03
C LYS A 44 49.34 11.29 -0.42
N ALA A 45 50.12 10.43 -1.06
CA ALA A 45 49.71 9.05 -1.29
C ALA A 45 49.44 8.36 0.06
N SER A 46 48.33 7.63 0.15
CA SER A 46 48.01 6.83 1.33
C SER A 46 47.22 5.60 0.91
N PRO A 47 47.52 4.42 1.48
CA PRO A 47 46.73 3.23 1.27
C PRO A 47 45.37 3.28 2.00
N ILE A 48 45.21 4.21 2.97
CA ILE A 48 43.98 4.35 3.74
C ILE A 48 42.97 5.18 2.91
N PRO A 49 41.82 4.58 2.53
CA PRO A 49 40.80 5.30 1.80
C PRO A 49 40.16 6.38 2.68
N LEU A 50 39.72 7.45 2.04
CA LEU A 50 38.78 8.40 2.63
C LEU A 50 37.40 7.74 2.67
N ALA A 51 36.62 8.00 3.72
CA ALA A 51 35.26 7.49 3.83
C ALA A 51 34.27 8.63 4.07
N VAL A 52 33.14 8.60 3.37
CA VAL A 52 32.00 9.47 3.64
C VAL A 52 30.81 8.58 3.91
N ASN A 53 30.27 8.68 5.13
CA ASN A 53 29.03 8.01 5.48
C ASN A 53 27.87 8.78 4.85
N LEU A 54 26.91 8.07 4.27
CA LEU A 54 25.77 8.65 3.59
C LEU A 54 24.49 7.98 4.08
N ARG A 55 23.45 8.76 4.35
CA ARG A 55 22.11 8.22 4.59
C ARG A 55 21.47 7.78 3.27
N PRO A 56 20.63 6.73 3.27
CA PRO A 56 19.94 6.28 2.07
C PRO A 56 18.88 7.32 1.66
N ASN A 57 18.62 7.42 0.35
CA ASN A 57 17.52 8.20 -0.23
C ASN A 57 17.53 9.73 0.08
N VAL A 58 18.67 10.28 0.50
CA VAL A 58 18.81 11.69 0.89
C VAL A 58 20.03 12.33 0.25
N ALA A 59 19.91 13.61 -0.11
CA ALA A 59 21.04 14.40 -0.56
C ALA A 59 21.93 14.81 0.62
N THR A 60 23.23 14.53 0.52
CA THR A 60 24.23 14.91 1.53
C THR A 60 25.27 15.82 0.92
N SER A 61 25.38 17.03 1.46
CA SER A 61 26.39 18.03 1.07
C SER A 61 27.72 17.74 1.77
N VAL A 62 28.82 17.70 1.01
CA VAL A 62 30.17 17.41 1.52
C VAL A 62 31.11 18.56 1.16
N ALA A 63 31.75 19.14 2.18
CA ALA A 63 32.71 20.22 2.03
C ALA A 63 34.13 19.62 2.00
N LEU A 64 34.80 19.72 0.85
CA LEU A 64 36.15 19.21 0.68
C LEU A 64 37.19 20.27 1.08
N SER A 65 38.23 19.85 1.79
CA SER A 65 39.42 20.66 2.07
C SER A 65 40.68 19.86 1.80
N LEU A 66 41.69 20.51 1.24
CA LEU A 66 43.02 19.93 1.09
C LEU A 66 43.89 20.35 2.26
N PHE A 67 44.69 19.41 2.77
CA PHE A 67 45.76 19.67 3.73
C PHE A 67 47.10 19.28 3.13
N ASN A 68 48.02 20.24 3.00
CA ASN A 68 49.36 19.97 2.51
C ASN A 68 50.30 19.69 3.70
N SER A 69 50.61 18.42 3.89
CA SER A 69 51.57 17.96 4.91
C SER A 69 53.03 18.14 4.49
N GLY A 70 53.29 18.50 3.23
CA GLY A 70 54.62 18.69 2.67
C GLY A 70 55.33 19.94 3.22
N PRO A 71 56.66 20.03 3.02
CA PRO A 71 57.46 21.18 3.45
C PRO A 71 57.33 22.40 2.51
N GLU A 72 56.95 22.18 1.25
CA GLU A 72 56.84 23.22 0.24
C GLU A 72 55.38 23.63 -0.03
N GLU A 73 55.19 24.85 -0.53
CA GLU A 73 53.91 25.37 -1.00
C GLU A 73 53.58 24.81 -2.40
N LEU A 74 52.31 24.46 -2.61
CA LEU A 74 51.82 24.03 -3.92
C LEU A 74 51.07 25.18 -4.60
N ARG A 75 51.29 25.37 -5.91
CA ARG A 75 50.59 26.39 -6.71
C ARG A 75 49.90 25.80 -7.93
N GLY A 76 48.78 26.41 -8.32
CA GLY A 76 47.93 25.94 -9.41
C GLY A 76 47.46 24.50 -9.17
N VAL A 77 46.91 24.26 -7.97
CA VAL A 77 46.49 22.92 -7.53
C VAL A 77 45.15 22.59 -8.17
N VAL A 78 45.12 21.58 -9.02
CA VAL A 78 43.94 21.15 -9.76
C VAL A 78 43.32 19.93 -9.07
N VAL A 79 42.02 20.00 -8.75
CA VAL A 79 41.27 18.95 -8.05
C VAL A 79 40.18 18.38 -8.94
N LYS A 80 40.18 17.05 -9.10
CA LYS A 80 39.21 16.31 -9.90
C LYS A 80 38.52 15.22 -9.07
N LEU A 81 37.22 15.04 -9.28
CA LEU A 81 36.47 13.88 -8.79
C LEU A 81 36.28 12.92 -9.96
N VAL A 82 36.83 11.71 -9.86
CA VAL A 82 36.93 10.76 -10.97
C VAL A 82 36.23 9.45 -10.63
N ASN A 83 35.32 9.01 -11.50
CA ASN A 83 34.83 7.63 -11.51
C ASN A 83 35.94 6.73 -12.05
N VAL A 84 36.36 5.75 -11.27
CA VAL A 84 37.47 4.87 -11.65
C VAL A 84 37.06 3.84 -12.69
N ASP A 85 35.77 3.50 -12.80
CA ASP A 85 35.33 2.46 -13.75
C ASP A 85 35.47 2.93 -15.21
N ASP A 86 35.19 4.20 -15.48
CA ASP A 86 35.17 4.76 -16.84
C ASP A 86 36.26 5.84 -17.06
N ASP A 87 37.14 6.05 -16.07
CA ASP A 87 38.09 7.18 -15.99
C ASP A 87 37.42 8.55 -16.25
N GLU A 88 36.12 8.66 -15.94
CA GLU A 88 35.31 9.84 -16.21
C GLU A 88 35.39 10.84 -15.05
N VAL A 89 35.66 12.11 -15.37
CA VAL A 89 35.57 13.20 -14.39
C VAL A 89 34.09 13.55 -14.17
N LEU A 90 33.57 13.26 -12.98
CA LEU A 90 32.13 13.37 -12.65
C LEU A 90 31.65 14.80 -12.36
N GLY A 91 32.45 15.80 -12.70
CA GLY A 91 32.19 17.20 -12.42
C GLY A 91 33.17 18.16 -13.08
N GLN A 92 32.93 19.45 -12.92
CA GLN A 92 33.92 20.44 -13.34
C GLN A 92 35.13 20.39 -12.40
N THR A 93 36.30 20.25 -12.99
CA THR A 93 37.59 20.46 -12.33
C THR A 93 37.63 21.84 -11.70
N THR A 94 38.27 21.96 -10.53
CA THR A 94 38.50 23.24 -9.87
C THR A 94 39.99 23.44 -9.59
N GLU A 95 40.44 24.70 -9.61
CA GLU A 95 41.82 25.08 -9.36
C GLU A 95 41.90 25.91 -8.08
N VAL A 96 42.90 25.61 -7.25
CA VAL A 96 43.26 26.36 -6.05
C VAL A 96 44.62 27.00 -6.33
N ASP A 97 44.66 28.32 -6.38
CA ASP A 97 45.86 29.07 -6.77
C ASP A 97 47.07 28.75 -5.87
N LYS A 98 46.83 28.62 -4.56
CA LYS A 98 47.87 28.48 -3.54
C LYS A 98 47.42 27.56 -2.41
N LEU A 99 48.21 26.54 -2.10
CA LEU A 99 48.05 25.66 -0.94
C LEU A 99 49.33 25.69 -0.08
N PRO A 100 49.33 26.43 1.04
CA PRO A 100 50.54 26.64 1.86
C PRO A 100 51.13 25.34 2.42
N SER A 101 52.44 25.35 2.65
CA SER A 101 53.12 24.31 3.45
C SER A 101 52.51 24.21 4.84
N LYS A 102 52.24 22.98 5.30
CA LYS A 102 51.52 22.69 6.56
C LYS A 102 50.17 23.42 6.67
N GLY A 103 49.58 23.81 5.54
CA GLY A 103 48.36 24.60 5.46
C GLY A 103 47.15 23.82 4.95
N LYS A 104 45.97 24.40 5.17
CA LYS A 104 44.68 23.86 4.74
C LYS A 104 43.94 24.87 3.86
N VAL A 105 43.33 24.40 2.78
CA VAL A 105 42.48 25.22 1.90
C VAL A 105 41.19 24.50 1.59
N ARG A 106 40.07 25.23 1.62
CA ARG A 106 38.76 24.71 1.19
C ARG A 106 38.70 24.69 -0.33
N VAL A 107 38.19 23.59 -0.88
CA VAL A 107 37.96 23.44 -2.31
C VAL A 107 36.52 23.78 -2.64
N ALA A 108 36.31 24.65 -3.63
CA ALA A 108 34.99 25.02 -4.12
C ALA A 108 34.85 24.56 -5.57
N PHE A 109 33.95 23.61 -5.81
CA PHE A 109 33.63 23.14 -7.15
C PHE A 109 32.63 24.07 -7.83
N PRO A 110 32.89 24.52 -9.07
CA PRO A 110 31.93 25.35 -9.79
C PRO A 110 30.67 24.55 -10.13
N LYS A 111 29.56 25.26 -10.29
CA LYS A 111 28.30 24.64 -10.72
C LYS A 111 28.45 24.16 -12.16
N ALA A 112 28.14 22.88 -12.42
CA ALA A 112 28.10 22.35 -13.78
C ALA A 112 27.18 23.22 -14.67
N LYS A 113 27.69 23.68 -15.84
CA LYS A 113 26.85 24.34 -16.85
C LYS A 113 25.77 23.34 -17.29
N LYS A 114 24.50 23.74 -17.24
CA LYS A 114 23.39 22.93 -17.81
C LYS A 114 23.72 22.64 -19.27
N LYS A 115 23.86 21.35 -19.65
CA LYS A 115 23.65 20.97 -21.05
C LYS A 115 22.19 21.27 -21.38
N THR A 116 21.95 22.08 -22.40
CA THR A 116 20.59 22.38 -22.89
C THR A 116 19.97 21.06 -23.36
N PRO A 117 18.80 20.64 -22.86
CA PRO A 117 18.15 19.43 -23.36
C PRO A 117 17.56 19.70 -24.74
N GLU A 118 18.06 19.01 -25.76
CA GLU A 118 17.34 18.87 -27.02
C GLU A 118 16.14 17.94 -26.80
N LYS A 119 14.96 18.50 -27.08
CA LYS A 119 13.64 17.87 -27.24
C LYS A 119 13.05 17.08 -26.05
N LYS A 120 11.77 17.35 -25.85
CA LYS A 120 10.88 16.77 -24.84
C LYS A 120 10.79 15.25 -25.02
N GLU A 121 11.37 14.50 -24.09
CA GLU A 121 10.95 13.13 -23.78
C GLU A 121 10.52 13.02 -22.31
N LYS A 122 9.46 12.23 -22.11
CA LYS A 122 8.75 12.02 -20.85
C LYS A 122 9.70 11.44 -19.80
N ALA A 123 9.65 12.02 -18.58
CA ALA A 123 10.12 11.48 -17.30
C ALA A 123 11.07 10.26 -17.39
N ALA A 124 12.29 10.49 -17.86
CA ALA A 124 13.37 9.50 -17.87
C ALA A 124 14.38 9.82 -16.76
N LYS A 125 15.09 8.77 -16.37
CA LYS A 125 16.04 8.63 -15.27
C LYS A 125 17.12 9.73 -15.24
N ILE A 126 17.51 10.11 -14.02
CA ILE A 126 18.69 10.89 -13.57
C ILE A 126 19.68 11.32 -14.68
N ASP A 127 19.56 12.57 -15.15
CA ASP A 127 20.51 13.25 -16.06
C ASP A 127 21.79 13.78 -15.36
N ALA A 128 22.40 13.02 -14.45
CA ALA A 128 23.68 13.37 -13.82
C ALA A 128 24.62 12.16 -13.84
N PRO A 129 25.95 12.36 -13.95
CA PRO A 129 26.89 11.24 -13.81
C PRO A 129 26.64 10.54 -12.48
N GLY A 130 26.30 9.27 -12.57
CA GLY A 130 25.85 8.44 -11.45
C GLY A 130 26.80 7.28 -11.24
N LEU A 131 27.17 7.03 -9.98
CA LEU A 131 27.92 5.85 -9.59
C LEU A 131 26.93 4.71 -9.38
N SER A 132 27.08 3.64 -10.17
CA SER A 132 26.48 2.33 -9.88
C SER A 132 27.39 1.56 -8.93
N GLY A 133 26.82 0.86 -7.98
CA GLY A 133 27.58 0.11 -7.00
C GLY A 133 26.64 -0.57 -5.99
N PRO A 134 27.17 -1.07 -4.86
CA PRO A 134 28.55 -0.97 -4.37
C PRO A 134 29.51 -2.03 -4.96
N PRO A 135 30.86 -1.84 -4.90
CA PRO A 135 31.55 -0.67 -4.36
C PRO A 135 31.44 0.53 -5.30
N PHE A 136 31.20 1.72 -4.73
CA PHE A 136 31.24 2.97 -5.50
C PHE A 136 32.70 3.39 -5.67
N LYS A 137 33.21 3.36 -6.90
CA LYS A 137 34.62 3.63 -7.17
C LYS A 137 34.84 5.10 -7.53
N LEU A 138 35.05 5.92 -6.50
CA LEU A 138 35.33 7.34 -6.64
C LEU A 138 36.76 7.66 -6.16
N GLN A 139 37.46 8.51 -6.88
CA GLN A 139 38.75 9.04 -6.47
C GLN A 139 38.77 10.58 -6.49
N VAL A 140 39.57 11.15 -5.58
CA VAL A 140 40.00 12.55 -5.62
C VAL A 140 41.39 12.57 -6.22
N TRP A 141 41.56 13.20 -7.37
CA TRP A 141 42.87 13.42 -7.99
C TRP A 141 43.31 14.84 -7.73
N ILE A 142 44.56 14.99 -7.30
CA ILE A 142 45.17 16.27 -6.97
C ILE A 142 46.44 16.38 -7.81
N GLU A 143 46.50 17.43 -8.61
CA GLU A 143 47.64 17.81 -9.45
C GLU A 143 48.13 19.20 -9.01
N ALA A 144 49.39 19.54 -9.23
CA ALA A 144 49.91 20.89 -8.96
C ALA A 144 50.86 21.32 -10.08
N LYS A 145 50.81 22.59 -10.47
CA LYS A 145 51.71 23.16 -11.50
C LYS A 145 53.11 23.44 -10.92
N GLN A 146 53.19 23.76 -9.63
CA GLN A 146 54.45 23.94 -8.91
C GLN A 146 54.42 23.19 -7.56
N PRO A 147 55.50 22.48 -7.20
CA PRO A 147 56.75 22.30 -7.96
C PRO A 147 56.55 21.46 -9.25
N LYS A 148 57.41 21.63 -10.26
CA LYS A 148 57.25 20.97 -11.58
C LYS A 148 57.30 19.44 -11.49
N GLU A 149 57.96 18.90 -10.46
CA GLU A 149 58.12 17.47 -10.22
C GLU A 149 56.96 16.87 -9.41
N PHE A 150 55.90 17.65 -9.13
CA PHE A 150 54.77 17.17 -8.37
C PHE A 150 54.06 16.00 -9.07
N VAL A 151 54.02 14.85 -8.41
CA VAL A 151 53.32 13.66 -8.89
C VAL A 151 51.85 13.74 -8.50
N THR A 152 50.95 13.46 -9.44
CA THR A 152 49.50 13.40 -9.18
C THR A 152 49.19 12.49 -8.00
N VAL A 153 48.55 13.05 -6.98
CA VAL A 153 48.08 12.30 -5.81
C VAL A 153 46.67 11.82 -6.09
N LYS A 154 46.48 10.49 -6.09
CA LYS A 154 45.16 9.85 -6.20
C LYS A 154 44.72 9.33 -4.83
N ARG A 155 43.54 9.72 -4.38
CA ARG A 155 42.95 9.28 -3.11
C ARG A 155 41.63 8.57 -3.35
N ASN A 156 41.54 7.31 -2.93
CA ASN A 156 40.28 6.56 -2.93
C ASN A 156 39.29 7.21 -1.97
N LEU A 157 38.07 7.46 -2.46
CA LEU A 157 36.94 7.99 -1.70
C LEU A 157 35.83 6.96 -1.68
N VAL A 158 35.69 6.27 -0.55
CA VAL A 158 34.67 5.25 -0.33
C VAL A 158 33.40 5.92 0.18
N LEU A 159 32.35 5.88 -0.64
CA LEU A 159 31.02 6.33 -0.24
C LEU A 159 30.30 5.17 0.45
N VAL A 160 30.03 5.29 1.75
CA VAL A 160 29.42 4.23 2.56
C VAL A 160 27.96 4.56 2.80
N LEU A 161 27.06 3.83 2.14
CA LEU A 161 25.63 3.89 2.45
C LEU A 161 25.35 3.20 3.78
N LYS A 162 24.96 3.98 4.78
CA LYS A 162 24.58 3.48 6.10
C LYS A 162 23.17 2.94 6.09
N GLN A 163 22.92 1.92 6.88
CA GLN A 163 21.56 1.50 7.17
C GLN A 163 20.96 2.38 8.26
N PRO A 164 19.63 2.58 8.28
CA PRO A 164 18.98 3.32 9.36
C PRO A 164 19.36 2.86 10.78
N ARG A 165 19.56 1.54 10.96
CA ARG A 165 20.01 0.96 12.24
C ARG A 165 21.41 1.38 12.70
N ASP A 166 22.25 1.88 11.79
CA ASP A 166 23.61 2.31 12.13
C ASP A 166 23.64 3.69 12.81
N TYR A 167 22.57 4.48 12.69
CA TYR A 167 22.50 5.86 13.18
C TYR A 167 21.20 6.22 13.90
N MET A 168 20.30 5.25 14.09
CA MET A 168 18.98 5.46 14.69
C MET A 168 18.60 4.29 15.58
N THR A 169 17.84 4.59 16.63
CA THR A 169 17.22 3.58 17.50
C THR A 169 15.70 3.69 17.41
N ALA A 170 15.03 2.54 17.47
CA ALA A 170 13.58 2.45 17.46
C ALA A 170 13.13 1.39 18.48
N GLN A 171 12.17 1.75 19.32
CA GLN A 171 11.57 0.87 20.32
C GLN A 171 10.08 0.80 20.07
N ALA A 172 9.55 -0.40 19.87
CA ALA A 172 8.13 -0.61 19.62
C ALA A 172 7.45 -1.24 20.83
N HIS A 173 6.19 -0.88 21.04
CA HIS A 173 5.33 -1.37 22.11
C HIS A 173 3.93 -1.59 21.57
N PHE A 174 3.30 -2.69 21.95
CA PHE A 174 1.90 -2.96 21.64
C PHE A 174 1.06 -2.95 22.93
N ASP A 175 -0.02 -2.18 22.92
CA ASP A 175 -1.03 -2.10 23.99
C ASP A 175 -2.32 -2.75 23.49
N ARG A 176 -2.66 -3.92 24.03
CA ARG A 176 -3.84 -4.68 23.63
C ARG A 176 -5.16 -4.00 24.02
N PHE A 177 -5.19 -3.25 25.12
CA PHE A 177 -6.42 -2.62 25.62
C PHE A 177 -6.77 -1.40 24.78
N LYS A 178 -5.76 -0.66 24.34
CA LYS A 178 -5.91 0.44 23.37
C LYS A 178 -5.89 -0.02 21.92
N ARG A 179 -5.60 -1.30 21.67
CA ARG A 179 -5.37 -1.87 20.34
C ARG A 179 -4.42 -1.00 19.53
N ARG A 180 -3.33 -0.58 20.16
CA ARG A 180 -2.41 0.43 19.65
C ARG A 180 -1.01 -0.14 19.57
N ILE A 181 -0.37 0.01 18.42
CA ILE A 181 1.08 -0.11 18.30
C ILE A 181 1.69 1.28 18.32
N SER A 182 2.72 1.46 19.13
CA SER A 182 3.54 2.67 19.19
C SER A 182 5.00 2.34 18.92
N CYS A 183 5.70 3.24 18.25
CA CYS A 183 7.13 3.14 18.04
C CYS A 183 7.79 4.49 18.35
N LYS A 184 8.69 4.48 19.34
CA LYS A 184 9.49 5.62 19.74
C LYS A 184 10.81 5.57 18.99
N VAL A 185 11.09 6.62 18.23
CA VAL A 185 12.23 6.69 17.31
C VAL A 185 13.08 7.92 17.64
N LYS A 186 14.40 7.74 17.68
CA LYS A 186 15.37 8.83 17.88
C LYS A 186 16.68 8.52 17.16
N PHE A 187 17.44 9.55 16.82
CA PHE A 187 18.82 9.34 16.39
C PHE A 187 19.62 8.65 17.51
N GLY A 188 20.54 7.76 17.12
CA GLY A 188 21.53 7.16 18.01
C GLY A 188 22.67 8.14 18.26
N ASP A 189 23.91 7.66 18.25
CA ASP A 189 25.09 8.52 18.34
C ASP A 189 25.17 9.44 17.11
N ALA A 190 25.16 10.76 17.38
CA ALA A 190 25.06 11.79 16.35
C ALA A 190 26.21 11.78 15.33
N GLU A 191 27.35 11.15 15.66
CA GLU A 191 28.51 11.02 14.78
C GLU A 191 28.26 10.10 13.57
N ASN A 192 27.27 9.21 13.64
CA ASN A 192 26.97 8.26 12.56
C ASN A 192 25.97 8.79 11.51
N ALA A 193 25.27 9.89 11.81
CA ALA A 193 24.26 10.48 10.92
C ALA A 193 24.84 11.63 10.09
N THR A 194 25.60 11.31 9.04
CA THR A 194 26.06 12.31 8.08
C THR A 194 24.93 12.70 7.12
N GLY A 195 24.63 14.00 7.00
CA GLY A 195 23.55 14.53 6.15
C GLY A 195 22.59 15.47 6.90
N PRO A 196 21.49 15.90 6.27
CA PRO A 196 20.59 16.87 6.89
C PRO A 196 19.98 16.32 8.18
N HIS A 197 19.81 17.15 9.21
CA HIS A 197 19.19 16.70 10.46
C HIS A 197 17.70 16.39 10.32
N LYS A 198 17.07 16.80 9.21
CA LYS A 198 15.70 16.43 8.88
C LYS A 198 15.68 14.99 8.33
N CYS A 199 14.95 14.12 9.02
CA CYS A 199 14.80 12.69 8.72
C CYS A 199 13.33 12.31 8.84
N LYS A 200 12.73 11.81 7.76
CA LYS A 200 11.33 11.36 7.77
C LYS A 200 11.26 9.92 8.27
N VAL A 201 10.43 9.67 9.27
CA VAL A 201 10.16 8.33 9.80
C VAL A 201 8.68 8.01 9.68
N GLN A 202 8.37 6.78 9.25
CA GLN A 202 7.00 6.35 9.00
C GLN A 202 6.74 4.96 9.59
N LEU A 203 5.61 4.78 10.27
CA LEU A 203 5.13 3.49 10.77
C LEU A 203 4.21 2.87 9.72
N VAL A 204 4.47 1.63 9.36
CA VAL A 204 3.74 0.89 8.32
C VAL A 204 3.26 -0.45 8.89
N PRO A 205 1.97 -0.56 9.29
CA PRO A 205 1.36 -1.85 9.57
C PRO A 205 1.35 -2.71 8.29
N GLY A 206 1.68 -4.00 8.44
CA GLY A 206 1.65 -4.98 7.36
C GLY A 206 0.21 -5.34 6.93
N PRO A 207 0.07 -6.04 5.79
CA PRO A 207 -1.23 -6.38 5.23
C PRO A 207 -2.02 -7.40 6.06
N GLU A 208 -1.40 -7.99 7.08
CA GLU A 208 -2.09 -8.84 8.04
C GLU A 208 -3.11 -8.04 8.86
N PHE A 209 -2.93 -6.71 8.95
CA PHE A 209 -3.81 -5.81 9.69
C PHE A 209 -4.84 -5.12 8.80
N LYS A 210 -6.03 -4.85 9.36
CA LYS A 210 -7.01 -3.96 8.75
C LYS A 210 -6.42 -2.57 8.62
N GLU A 211 -6.68 -1.91 7.49
CA GLU A 211 -6.24 -0.54 7.28
C GLU A 211 -6.89 0.38 8.33
N THR A 212 -6.06 1.21 8.96
CA THR A 212 -6.48 2.19 9.95
C THR A 212 -5.77 3.51 9.67
N LYS A 213 -6.52 4.61 9.77
CA LYS A 213 -6.02 5.99 9.63
C LYS A 213 -5.90 6.68 10.97
N LYS A 214 -6.28 6.01 12.07
CA LYS A 214 -6.19 6.56 13.41
C LYS A 214 -4.77 6.40 13.96
N GLY A 215 -4.15 7.51 14.29
CA GLY A 215 -2.82 7.58 14.87
C GLY A 215 -1.88 8.51 14.11
N THR A 216 -0.61 8.50 14.51
CA THR A 216 0.45 9.29 13.88
C THR A 216 1.42 8.37 13.14
N PHE A 217 1.22 8.24 11.83
CA PHE A 217 1.99 7.31 10.98
C PHE A 217 3.28 7.90 10.42
N SER A 218 3.49 9.21 10.49
CA SER A 218 4.67 9.87 9.92
C SER A 218 5.06 11.07 10.75
N GLN A 219 6.37 11.23 11.01
CA GLN A 219 6.95 12.42 11.63
C GLN A 219 8.33 12.72 11.05
N PHE A 220 8.85 13.92 11.35
CA PHE A 220 10.24 14.27 11.10
C PHE A 220 11.01 14.34 12.41
N LEU A 221 12.15 13.65 12.44
CA LEU A 221 13.24 14.01 13.34
C LEU A 221 13.96 15.22 12.73
N ILE A 222 14.18 16.27 13.51
CA ILE A 222 14.79 17.54 13.09
C ILE A 222 16.05 17.88 13.90
N GLY A 223 16.40 17.07 14.91
CA GLY A 223 17.60 17.27 15.71
C GLY A 223 18.07 16.00 16.42
N PRO A 224 19.36 15.90 16.79
CA PRO A 224 19.99 14.68 17.27
C PRO A 224 19.47 14.17 18.63
N LYS A 225 18.92 15.06 19.47
CA LYS A 225 18.35 14.70 20.78
C LYS A 225 16.83 14.48 20.75
N GLN A 226 16.17 14.74 19.61
CA GLN A 226 14.73 14.59 19.51
C GLN A 226 14.35 13.11 19.46
N ALA A 227 13.29 12.77 20.19
CA ALA A 227 12.56 11.54 19.98
C ALA A 227 11.17 11.87 19.42
N VAL A 228 10.64 11.00 18.56
CA VAL A 228 9.29 11.08 18.02
C VAL A 228 8.54 9.79 18.31
N ASP A 229 7.26 9.90 18.61
CA ASP A 229 6.38 8.76 18.86
C ASP A 229 5.42 8.60 17.68
N LEU A 230 5.60 7.52 16.91
CA LEU A 230 4.69 7.08 15.87
C LEU A 230 3.71 6.08 16.48
N PHE A 231 2.45 6.05 16.02
CA PHE A 231 1.50 5.05 16.47
C PHE A 231 0.35 4.82 15.51
N ALA A 232 -0.22 3.61 15.55
CA ALA A 232 -1.45 3.25 14.88
C ALA A 232 -2.44 2.67 15.91
N GLU A 233 -3.70 3.07 15.82
CA GLU A 233 -4.79 2.64 16.70
C GLU A 233 -5.80 1.76 15.94
N ASP A 234 -6.68 1.09 16.68
CA ASP A 234 -7.64 0.12 16.15
C ASP A 234 -7.00 -1.05 15.40
N VAL A 235 -5.77 -1.41 15.76
CA VAL A 235 -5.03 -2.52 15.14
C VAL A 235 -5.83 -3.82 15.32
N ALA A 236 -6.17 -4.47 14.20
CA ALA A 236 -6.90 -5.73 14.13
C ALA A 236 -6.38 -6.54 12.96
N PHE A 237 -6.37 -7.86 13.08
CA PHE A 237 -6.14 -8.71 11.91
C PHE A 237 -7.27 -8.59 10.88
N THR A 238 -6.91 -8.74 9.60
CA THR A 238 -7.86 -8.79 8.49
C THR A 238 -8.74 -10.03 8.55
N ARG A 239 -8.26 -11.13 9.14
CA ARG A 239 -8.95 -12.41 9.23
C ARG A 239 -8.85 -13.07 10.62
N PRO A 240 -9.88 -13.81 11.08
CA PRO A 240 -9.88 -14.43 12.40
C PRO A 240 -8.85 -15.53 12.61
N MET A 241 -8.26 -16.10 11.56
CA MET A 241 -7.25 -17.17 11.67
C MET A 241 -5.82 -16.63 11.77
N ILE A 242 -5.59 -15.37 11.44
CA ILE A 242 -4.28 -14.75 11.57
C ILE A 242 -3.98 -14.57 13.07
N ARG A 243 -2.76 -14.95 13.47
CA ARG A 243 -2.29 -14.87 14.86
C ARG A 243 -1.08 -13.97 15.03
N LEU A 244 -0.37 -13.70 13.94
CA LEU A 244 0.84 -12.91 13.89
C LEU A 244 0.79 -11.98 12.68
N GLY A 245 1.14 -10.72 12.88
CA GLY A 245 1.37 -9.75 11.80
C GLY A 245 2.66 -9.00 12.03
N ARG A 246 3.03 -8.10 11.12
CA ARG A 246 4.25 -7.30 11.24
C ARG A 246 3.97 -5.82 11.07
N ALA A 247 4.61 -4.98 11.86
CA ALA A 247 4.74 -3.57 11.52
C ALA A 247 6.20 -3.26 11.23
N SER A 248 6.43 -2.27 10.37
CA SER A 248 7.77 -1.84 10.04
C SER A 248 7.91 -0.32 10.10
N LEU A 249 9.15 0.14 10.17
CA LEU A 249 9.48 1.55 9.98
C LEU A 249 10.10 1.78 8.60
N THR A 250 9.68 2.85 7.93
CA THR A 250 10.35 3.42 6.76
C THR A 250 11.09 4.68 7.17
N VAL A 251 12.35 4.82 6.77
CA VAL A 251 13.24 5.91 7.20
C VAL A 251 13.84 6.59 5.98
N ASP A 252 13.50 7.85 5.76
CA ASP A 252 13.85 8.62 4.55
C ASP A 252 13.50 7.87 3.24
N GLY A 253 12.45 7.04 3.25
CA GLY A 253 12.07 6.21 2.10
C GLY A 253 12.81 4.85 2.02
N TYR A 254 13.77 4.58 2.90
CA TYR A 254 14.31 3.22 3.09
C TYR A 254 13.25 2.36 3.78
N GLU A 255 12.60 1.49 3.02
CA GLU A 255 11.54 0.62 3.52
C GLU A 255 12.07 -0.53 4.38
N ARG A 256 11.27 -0.92 5.38
CA ARG A 256 11.58 -2.03 6.30
C ARG A 256 12.92 -1.84 7.01
N ALA A 257 13.18 -0.61 7.45
CA ALA A 257 14.36 -0.25 8.24
C ALA A 257 14.41 -1.02 9.56
N PHE A 258 13.25 -1.14 10.21
CA PHE A 258 13.00 -1.91 11.43
C PHE A 258 11.73 -2.73 11.22
N ILE A 259 11.68 -3.96 11.74
CA ILE A 259 10.52 -4.85 11.59
C ILE A 259 10.19 -5.46 12.96
N TYR A 260 8.94 -5.31 13.37
CA TYR A 260 8.42 -5.78 14.64
C TYR A 260 7.31 -6.80 14.40
N PRO A 261 7.43 -8.04 14.91
CA PRO A 261 6.37 -9.02 14.89
C PRO A 261 5.35 -8.68 15.98
N ILE A 262 4.06 -8.86 15.70
CA ILE A 262 2.98 -8.46 16.60
C ILE A 262 1.97 -9.59 16.68
N GLY A 263 1.87 -10.18 17.87
CA GLY A 263 0.68 -10.93 18.28
C GLY A 263 -0.31 -9.99 18.97
N LEU A 264 -1.60 -10.16 18.73
CA LEU A 264 -2.65 -9.32 19.35
C LEU A 264 -3.15 -9.85 20.71
N THR A 265 -2.44 -10.79 21.34
CA THR A 265 -2.87 -11.50 22.55
C THR A 265 -2.40 -10.87 23.86
N GLY A 266 -1.26 -10.18 23.87
CA GLY A 266 -0.65 -9.54 25.04
C GLY A 266 -0.31 -8.08 24.82
N SER A 267 0.03 -7.36 25.89
CA SER A 267 0.69 -6.04 25.80
C SER A 267 2.17 -6.18 26.14
N GLY A 268 3.02 -5.36 25.56
CA GLY A 268 4.45 -5.39 25.89
C GLY A 268 5.32 -4.73 24.83
N ASP A 269 6.60 -4.61 25.17
CA ASP A 269 7.63 -4.19 24.23
C ASP A 269 7.83 -5.29 23.19
N LEU A 270 8.07 -4.86 21.96
CA LEU A 270 8.25 -5.74 20.81
C LEU A 270 9.72 -5.78 20.43
N ASP A 271 10.27 -6.98 20.36
CA ASP A 271 11.61 -7.18 19.84
C ASP A 271 11.63 -6.95 18.33
N GLU A 272 12.61 -6.17 17.87
CA GLU A 272 12.90 -6.11 16.45
C GLU A 272 13.34 -7.51 15.98
N VAL A 273 12.96 -7.91 14.76
CA VAL A 273 13.55 -9.09 14.12
C VAL A 273 14.71 -8.68 13.22
N PRO A 274 15.97 -8.64 13.72
CA PRO A 274 17.11 -8.66 12.84
C PRO A 274 17.18 -10.05 12.17
N PHE A 275 17.46 -10.09 10.88
CA PHE A 275 17.60 -11.37 10.17
C PHE A 275 18.88 -12.14 10.53
N GLY A 276 19.76 -11.56 11.36
CA GLY A 276 20.94 -12.22 11.91
C GLY A 276 21.90 -12.70 10.80
N PRO A 277 22.35 -13.96 10.80
CA PRO A 277 23.15 -14.52 9.71
C PRO A 277 22.33 -14.86 8.46
N LYS A 278 20.99 -14.80 8.54
CA LYS A 278 20.10 -15.06 7.40
C LYS A 278 19.72 -13.75 6.71
N ILE A 279 19.18 -13.88 5.50
CA ILE A 279 18.64 -12.74 4.73
C ILE A 279 17.12 -12.85 4.69
N GLY A 280 16.41 -11.80 5.08
CA GLY A 280 14.96 -11.71 4.89
C GLY A 280 14.67 -11.61 3.40
N ALA A 281 13.86 -12.52 2.84
CA ALA A 281 13.56 -12.54 1.42
C ALA A 281 12.06 -12.68 1.17
N ARG A 282 11.51 -11.86 0.29
CA ARG A 282 10.14 -11.98 -0.21
C ARG A 282 10.09 -11.65 -1.70
N MET A 283 9.27 -12.40 -2.42
CA MET A 283 8.87 -12.09 -3.78
C MET A 283 7.45 -11.52 -3.80
N ARG A 284 7.28 -10.35 -4.41
CA ARG A 284 5.98 -9.75 -4.69
C ARG A 284 5.65 -9.98 -6.15
N VAL A 285 5.11 -11.16 -6.43
CA VAL A 285 4.61 -11.54 -7.75
C VAL A 285 3.15 -11.96 -7.63
N PRO A 286 2.29 -11.61 -8.60
CA PRO A 286 0.90 -12.03 -8.59
C PRO A 286 0.82 -13.56 -8.72
N ARG A 287 -0.17 -14.18 -8.08
CA ARG A 287 -0.38 -15.62 -8.18
C ARG A 287 -0.87 -16.05 -9.57
N PHE A 288 -1.70 -15.19 -10.16
CA PHE A 288 -2.33 -15.38 -11.47
C PHE A 288 -2.10 -14.13 -12.30
N GLY A 289 -1.82 -14.28 -13.58
CA GLY A 289 -1.60 -13.15 -14.48
C GLY A 289 -1.68 -13.52 -15.94
N LYS A 290 -1.55 -12.51 -16.80
CA LYS A 290 -1.37 -12.70 -18.24
C LYS A 290 0.11 -12.81 -18.57
N ALA A 291 0.43 -13.23 -19.78
CA ALA A 291 1.79 -13.14 -20.26
C ALA A 291 2.17 -11.66 -20.46
N ASP A 292 3.43 -11.33 -20.19
CA ASP A 292 3.94 -9.96 -20.29
C ASP A 292 5.41 -9.98 -20.73
N GLU A 293 5.76 -9.12 -21.68
CA GLU A 293 7.14 -8.91 -22.14
C GLU A 293 8.03 -8.35 -21.03
N LYS A 294 7.44 -7.61 -20.08
CA LYS A 294 8.12 -6.97 -18.95
C LYS A 294 7.46 -7.36 -17.64
N PHE A 295 7.26 -8.66 -17.43
CA PHE A 295 6.71 -9.18 -16.19
C PHE A 295 7.60 -8.80 -15.01
N LYS A 296 7.10 -7.91 -14.15
CA LYS A 296 7.85 -7.36 -13.02
C LYS A 296 7.82 -8.31 -11.83
N VAL A 297 9.00 -8.56 -11.27
CA VAL A 297 9.17 -9.32 -10.03
C VAL A 297 9.76 -8.40 -8.98
N ALA A 298 8.98 -7.99 -8.00
CA ALA A 298 9.49 -7.18 -6.90
C ALA A 298 10.15 -8.07 -5.83
N LEU A 299 11.41 -7.77 -5.53
CA LEU A 299 12.27 -8.53 -4.62
C LEU A 299 12.59 -7.69 -3.38
N GLU A 300 11.93 -8.03 -2.27
CA GLU A 300 12.18 -7.39 -0.98
C GLU A 300 13.25 -8.19 -0.24
N MET A 301 14.47 -7.63 -0.17
CA MET A 301 15.59 -8.23 0.54
C MET A 301 15.96 -7.39 1.76
N ASP A 302 15.96 -8.02 2.93
CA ASP A 302 16.26 -7.37 4.20
C ASP A 302 17.54 -7.96 4.79
N GLY A 303 18.59 -7.14 4.85
CA GLY A 303 19.91 -7.52 5.32
C GLY A 303 20.94 -6.41 5.08
N PRO A 304 22.25 -6.66 5.27
CA PRO A 304 23.33 -5.68 5.09
C PRO A 304 23.41 -5.11 3.66
N LEU A 305 23.75 -3.81 3.51
CA LEU A 305 23.95 -3.15 2.20
C LEU A 305 25.36 -3.38 1.59
N GLY A 306 26.07 -4.42 2.04
CA GLY A 306 27.46 -4.66 1.68
C GLY A 306 27.66 -5.04 0.19
N PRO A 307 28.83 -4.71 -0.41
CA PRO A 307 29.18 -5.10 -1.79
C PRO A 307 29.49 -6.59 -1.96
N ASP A 308 29.66 -7.32 -0.87
CA ASP A 308 29.98 -8.74 -0.89
C ASP A 308 28.76 -9.63 -1.12
N TYR A 309 27.56 -9.06 -1.18
CA TYR A 309 26.33 -9.78 -1.48
C TYR A 309 26.00 -9.79 -2.98
N ARG A 310 25.41 -10.89 -3.44
CA ARG A 310 24.83 -11.03 -4.77
C ARG A 310 23.45 -11.66 -4.66
N VAL A 311 22.47 -11.11 -5.38
CA VAL A 311 21.14 -11.72 -5.54
C VAL A 311 21.08 -12.36 -6.93
N GLU A 312 20.64 -13.61 -7.00
CA GLU A 312 20.33 -14.29 -8.25
C GLU A 312 18.84 -14.59 -8.30
N ILE A 313 18.19 -14.23 -9.39
CA ILE A 313 16.81 -14.63 -9.67
C ILE A 313 16.75 -15.35 -11.02
N GLY A 314 16.12 -16.53 -11.02
CA GLY A 314 15.91 -17.32 -12.22
C GLY A 314 14.44 -17.55 -12.50
N LEU A 315 14.09 -17.69 -13.78
CA LEU A 315 12.78 -18.12 -14.27
C LEU A 315 12.88 -19.56 -14.82
N ASP A 316 11.99 -20.43 -14.35
CA ASP A 316 11.67 -21.73 -14.96
C ASP A 316 10.36 -21.59 -15.74
N ARG A 317 10.46 -21.71 -17.07
CA ARG A 317 9.33 -21.58 -17.99
C ARG A 317 8.52 -22.88 -18.13
N THR A 318 9.06 -24.00 -17.63
CA THR A 318 8.50 -25.34 -17.83
C THR A 318 7.41 -25.70 -16.83
N GLY A 319 7.34 -24.96 -15.72
CA GLY A 319 6.43 -25.24 -14.61
C GLY A 319 6.90 -26.38 -13.70
N LYS A 320 8.02 -27.03 -14.02
CA LYS A 320 8.56 -28.19 -13.29
C LYS A 320 9.42 -27.82 -12.09
N LYS A 321 9.83 -26.55 -11.96
CA LYS A 321 10.69 -26.08 -10.86
C LYS A 321 12.08 -26.75 -10.86
N GLU A 322 12.59 -27.09 -12.05
CA GLU A 322 13.88 -27.80 -12.21
C GLU A 322 14.90 -26.99 -13.02
N GLN A 323 14.44 -26.18 -13.99
CA GLN A 323 15.32 -25.56 -14.99
C GLN A 323 15.23 -24.03 -14.97
N PHE A 324 16.13 -23.39 -14.21
CA PHE A 324 16.23 -21.93 -14.14
C PHE A 324 17.30 -21.44 -15.12
N VAL A 325 16.92 -21.26 -16.39
CA VAL A 325 17.84 -20.93 -17.49
C VAL A 325 18.02 -19.42 -17.70
N GLU A 326 17.00 -18.61 -17.39
CA GLU A 326 17.06 -17.15 -17.47
C GLU A 326 17.43 -16.56 -16.10
N VAL A 327 18.73 -16.58 -15.76
CA VAL A 327 19.22 -16.08 -14.46
C VAL A 327 19.73 -14.64 -14.57
N GLN A 328 19.09 -13.72 -13.86
CA GLN A 328 19.58 -12.34 -13.67
C GLN A 328 20.36 -12.25 -12.36
N LYS A 329 21.46 -11.49 -12.37
CA LYS A 329 22.36 -11.31 -11.22
C LYS A 329 22.46 -9.84 -10.84
N PHE A 330 22.32 -9.56 -9.55
CA PHE A 330 22.36 -8.21 -9.00
C PHE A 330 23.40 -8.11 -7.90
N THR A 331 24.19 -7.04 -7.92
CA THR A 331 25.18 -6.74 -6.88
C THR A 331 24.50 -6.06 -5.70
N GLY A 332 24.72 -6.59 -4.49
CA GLY A 332 24.05 -6.15 -3.27
C GLY A 332 22.62 -6.67 -3.13
N LEU A 333 22.09 -6.61 -1.91
CA LEU A 333 20.72 -7.07 -1.60
C LEU A 333 19.64 -6.14 -2.16
N ARG A 334 19.96 -4.85 -2.33
CA ARG A 334 19.07 -3.80 -2.82
C ARG A 334 19.78 -2.99 -3.90
N GLU A 335 19.01 -2.38 -4.79
CA GLU A 335 19.55 -1.45 -5.78
C GLU A 335 20.12 -0.23 -5.07
N GLN A 336 21.38 0.12 -5.33
CA GLN A 336 22.05 1.26 -4.73
C GLN A 336 22.66 2.16 -5.81
N LYS A 337 22.33 3.45 -5.77
CA LYS A 337 22.84 4.45 -6.72
C LYS A 337 23.25 5.72 -5.99
N ILE A 338 24.27 6.39 -6.52
CA ILE A 338 24.68 7.72 -6.05
C ILE A 338 24.84 8.65 -7.24
N ALA A 339 24.05 9.71 -7.29
CA ALA A 339 24.23 10.80 -8.23
C ALA A 339 25.06 11.92 -7.59
N LEU A 340 26.11 12.37 -8.26
CA LEU A 340 26.93 13.50 -7.80
C LEU A 340 26.42 14.81 -8.39
N ARG A 341 26.35 15.85 -7.56
CA ARG A 341 25.96 17.22 -7.93
C ARG A 341 26.86 18.23 -7.23
N PHE A 342 26.76 19.51 -7.59
CA PHE A 342 27.53 20.59 -6.97
C PHE A 342 26.60 21.72 -6.51
N SER A 343 26.79 22.16 -5.27
CA SER A 343 25.98 23.23 -4.67
C SER A 343 26.52 24.61 -5.05
N PRO A 344 25.69 25.68 -4.95
CA PRO A 344 26.17 27.06 -5.14
C PRO A 344 27.32 27.45 -4.19
N ALA A 345 27.42 26.80 -3.02
CA ALA A 345 28.49 27.04 -2.05
C ALA A 345 29.80 26.29 -2.37
N GLY A 346 29.87 25.62 -3.53
CA GLY A 346 31.06 24.89 -3.98
C GLY A 346 31.24 23.50 -3.38
N ASN A 347 30.26 22.98 -2.66
CA ASN A 347 30.30 21.62 -2.09
C ASN A 347 29.85 20.62 -3.15
N PHE A 348 30.41 19.41 -3.14
CA PHE A 348 29.80 18.31 -3.87
C PHE A 348 28.67 17.69 -3.03
N VAL A 349 27.63 17.20 -3.70
CA VAL A 349 26.40 16.71 -3.09
C VAL A 349 26.17 15.29 -3.60
N CYS A 350 26.14 14.33 -2.70
CA CYS A 350 25.81 12.94 -2.99
C CYS A 350 24.31 12.76 -2.80
N LYS A 351 23.55 12.55 -3.89
CA LYS A 351 22.16 12.11 -3.81
C LYS A 351 22.12 10.59 -3.90
N THR A 352 21.70 9.94 -2.83
CA THR A 352 21.66 8.49 -2.74
C THR A 352 20.27 7.96 -3.09
N GLU A 353 20.21 6.73 -3.63
CA GLU A 353 18.98 5.98 -3.86
C GLU A 353 19.21 4.53 -3.43
N VAL A 354 18.33 3.98 -2.60
CA VAL A 354 18.34 2.61 -2.12
C VAL A 354 16.93 2.05 -2.18
N ASN A 355 16.70 1.12 -3.11
CA ASN A 355 15.38 0.57 -3.43
C ASN A 355 15.43 -0.95 -3.54
N ASP A 356 14.28 -1.59 -3.39
CA ASP A 356 14.13 -3.02 -3.70
C ASP A 356 14.40 -3.29 -5.19
N TRP A 357 14.86 -4.51 -5.49
CA TRP A 357 15.07 -4.92 -6.87
C TRP A 357 13.73 -5.19 -7.56
N HIS A 358 13.62 -4.76 -8.82
CA HIS A 358 12.43 -4.98 -9.66
C HIS A 358 12.82 -5.58 -11.01
N PRO A 359 13.43 -6.78 -11.06
CA PRO A 359 13.73 -7.48 -12.30
C PRO A 359 12.50 -7.63 -13.21
N GLU A 360 12.73 -7.52 -14.51
CA GLU A 360 11.72 -7.73 -15.55
C GLU A 360 12.07 -9.00 -16.32
N PHE A 361 11.07 -9.86 -16.56
CA PHE A 361 11.21 -11.09 -17.34
C PHE A 361 10.23 -11.08 -18.51
N ASN A 362 10.68 -11.59 -19.66
CA ASN A 362 9.78 -11.84 -20.77
C ASN A 362 9.09 -13.19 -20.57
N THR A 363 7.80 -13.14 -20.27
CA THR A 363 6.97 -14.32 -20.03
C THR A 363 6.03 -14.63 -21.20
N THR A 364 6.17 -13.93 -22.33
CA THR A 364 5.38 -14.20 -23.54
C THR A 364 5.54 -15.65 -24.01
N GLY A 365 4.45 -16.23 -24.50
CA GLY A 365 4.41 -17.61 -24.97
C GLY A 365 4.44 -18.68 -23.88
N ILE A 366 4.45 -18.31 -22.59
CA ILE A 366 4.25 -19.26 -21.49
C ILE A 366 2.76 -19.31 -21.17
N PHE A 367 2.23 -20.53 -21.04
CA PHE A 367 0.86 -20.79 -20.61
C PHE A 367 0.88 -21.86 -19.51
N GLY A 368 0.11 -21.65 -18.45
CA GLY A 368 0.12 -22.51 -17.27
C GLY A 368 1.14 -22.05 -16.22
N HIS A 369 1.72 -23.00 -15.50
CA HIS A 369 2.60 -22.70 -14.36
C HIS A 369 4.01 -22.32 -14.78
N LEU A 370 4.57 -21.33 -14.09
CA LEU A 370 5.99 -20.98 -14.12
C LEU A 370 6.51 -20.75 -12.71
N TRP A 371 7.82 -20.82 -12.54
CA TRP A 371 8.47 -20.63 -11.24
C TRP A 371 9.55 -19.58 -11.29
N PHE A 372 9.57 -18.72 -10.27
CA PHE A 372 10.73 -17.90 -9.95
C PHE A 372 11.52 -18.54 -8.82
N ARG A 373 12.85 -18.49 -8.89
CA ARG A 373 13.76 -18.85 -7.80
C ARG A 373 14.66 -17.68 -7.47
N VAL A 374 14.71 -17.28 -6.21
CA VAL A 374 15.73 -16.38 -5.68
C VAL A 374 16.75 -17.14 -4.84
N ALA A 375 18.02 -16.82 -5.02
CA ALA A 375 19.12 -17.21 -4.14
C ALA A 375 20.01 -16.00 -3.82
N VAL A 376 20.62 -16.00 -2.65
CA VAL A 376 21.52 -14.94 -2.20
C VAL A 376 22.88 -15.54 -1.86
N TYR A 377 23.94 -14.86 -2.27
CA TYR A 377 25.33 -15.26 -2.01
C TYR A 377 26.06 -14.14 -1.29
N LYS A 378 27.02 -14.50 -0.43
CA LYS A 378 27.99 -13.60 0.19
C LYS A 378 29.38 -14.13 -0.10
N LYS A 379 30.22 -13.41 -0.86
CA LYS A 379 31.54 -13.90 -1.32
C LYS A 379 31.47 -15.33 -1.87
N ASP A 380 30.50 -15.57 -2.76
CA ASP A 380 30.17 -16.87 -3.37
C ASP A 380 29.64 -17.98 -2.45
N GLN A 381 29.57 -17.75 -1.13
CA GLN A 381 28.86 -18.65 -0.22
C GLN A 381 27.36 -18.38 -0.28
N GLN A 382 26.57 -19.41 -0.59
CA GLN A 382 25.12 -19.31 -0.59
C GLN A 382 24.58 -19.12 0.82
N MET A 383 23.69 -18.14 0.99
CA MET A 383 23.14 -17.72 2.27
C MET A 383 21.79 -18.42 2.52
N ALA A 384 21.51 -18.72 3.80
CA ALA A 384 20.19 -19.13 4.22
C ALA A 384 19.23 -17.92 4.24
N LEU A 385 18.01 -18.14 3.76
CA LEU A 385 16.95 -17.13 3.72
C LEU A 385 15.99 -17.32 4.89
N SER A 386 15.47 -16.21 5.39
CA SER A 386 14.34 -16.15 6.30
C SER A 386 13.14 -15.68 5.49
N ILE A 387 12.08 -16.51 5.44
CA ILE A 387 10.87 -16.23 4.67
C ILE A 387 9.76 -15.89 5.67
N PRO A 388 9.34 -14.63 5.73
CA PRO A 388 8.25 -14.19 6.58
C PRO A 388 6.94 -14.90 6.24
N GLU A 389 6.30 -15.45 7.25
CA GLU A 389 4.92 -15.93 7.14
C GLU A 389 3.99 -14.71 6.98
N GLU A 390 3.40 -14.55 5.80
CA GLU A 390 2.51 -13.44 5.44
C GLU A 390 1.30 -13.96 4.67
N VAL A 391 0.09 -13.57 5.05
CA VAL A 391 -1.14 -13.98 4.36
C VAL A 391 -1.44 -13.00 3.23
N ARG A 392 -1.08 -13.36 1.99
CA ARG A 392 -1.27 -12.53 0.80
C ARG A 392 -1.96 -13.30 -0.32
N PRO A 393 -3.30 -13.44 -0.28
CA PRO A 393 -4.04 -14.33 -1.18
C PRO A 393 -3.93 -13.96 -2.67
N GLU A 394 -3.59 -12.72 -3.00
CA GLU A 394 -3.38 -12.25 -4.38
C GLU A 394 -1.96 -12.49 -4.90
N LEU A 395 -0.99 -12.69 -4.01
CA LEU A 395 0.39 -12.97 -4.39
C LEU A 395 0.63 -14.47 -4.49
N ALA A 396 1.63 -14.85 -5.27
CA ALA A 396 2.08 -16.22 -5.37
C ALA A 396 2.42 -16.78 -3.99
N ASP A 397 2.02 -18.03 -3.76
CA ASP A 397 2.51 -18.79 -2.62
C ASP A 397 4.03 -18.94 -2.76
N GLN A 398 4.71 -18.77 -1.63
CA GLN A 398 6.16 -18.79 -1.55
C GLN A 398 6.63 -19.97 -0.73
N GLU A 399 7.67 -20.65 -1.21
CA GLU A 399 8.18 -21.84 -0.55
C GLU A 399 9.72 -21.82 -0.44
N PRO A 400 10.27 -22.26 0.70
CA PRO A 400 11.71 -22.43 0.85
C PRO A 400 12.22 -23.58 -0.02
N GLY A 401 13.43 -23.41 -0.52
CA GLY A 401 14.27 -24.51 -0.98
C GLY A 401 14.88 -25.30 0.17
N VAL A 402 15.70 -26.29 -0.19
CA VAL A 402 16.50 -27.08 0.76
C VAL A 402 17.31 -26.15 1.67
N GLU A 403 17.24 -26.39 2.98
CA GLU A 403 17.89 -25.57 4.02
C GLU A 403 17.55 -24.06 3.97
N SER A 404 16.42 -23.71 3.35
CA SER A 404 16.03 -22.31 3.08
C SER A 404 17.08 -21.52 2.27
N LYS A 405 17.96 -22.18 1.52
CA LYS A 405 18.99 -21.50 0.68
C LYS A 405 18.44 -20.86 -0.60
N SER A 406 17.16 -21.08 -0.89
CA SER A 406 16.45 -20.47 -2.01
C SER A 406 15.00 -20.22 -1.63
N LEU A 407 14.37 -19.31 -2.36
CA LEU A 407 12.96 -18.97 -2.24
C LEU A 407 12.32 -19.17 -3.61
N PHE A 408 11.21 -19.89 -3.66
CA PHE A 408 10.46 -20.13 -4.89
C PHE A 408 9.09 -19.46 -4.82
N ALA A 409 8.59 -19.02 -5.98
CA ALA A 409 7.23 -18.50 -6.13
C ALA A 409 6.62 -19.04 -7.42
N ARG A 410 5.42 -19.60 -7.32
CA ARG A 410 4.67 -20.14 -8.47
C ARG A 410 3.69 -19.11 -8.99
N VAL A 411 3.77 -18.82 -10.28
CA VAL A 411 2.79 -17.98 -11.00
C VAL A 411 2.08 -18.84 -12.03
N THR A 412 0.79 -18.60 -12.21
CA THR A 412 0.02 -19.22 -13.29
C THR A 412 -0.35 -18.15 -14.33
N GLN A 413 0.10 -18.36 -15.57
CA GLN A 413 -0.21 -17.49 -16.69
C GLN A 413 -1.33 -18.07 -17.52
N ASP A 414 -2.42 -17.32 -17.63
CA ASP A 414 -3.62 -17.79 -18.30
C ASP A 414 -4.40 -16.63 -18.90
N GLU A 415 -4.54 -16.68 -20.22
CA GLU A 415 -5.31 -15.72 -21.02
C GLU A 415 -6.64 -16.31 -21.51
N THR A 416 -6.98 -17.52 -21.08
CA THR A 416 -8.21 -18.20 -21.51
C THR A 416 -9.42 -17.56 -20.81
N PRO A 417 -10.40 -17.01 -21.55
CA PRO A 417 -11.60 -16.47 -20.93
C PRO A 417 -12.42 -17.56 -20.23
N PRO A 418 -13.31 -17.21 -19.29
CA PRO A 418 -14.31 -18.14 -18.79
C PRO A 418 -15.16 -18.71 -19.95
N MET A 419 -15.25 -20.04 -20.04
CA MET A 419 -15.99 -20.72 -21.11
C MET A 419 -17.37 -21.18 -20.62
N GLY A 420 -18.33 -21.32 -21.55
CA GLY A 420 -19.65 -21.86 -21.23
C GLY A 420 -20.50 -21.00 -20.30
N VAL A 421 -20.29 -19.67 -20.33
CA VAL A 421 -21.06 -18.70 -19.51
C VAL A 421 -22.50 -18.62 -20.03
N GLU A 422 -23.44 -19.20 -19.28
CA GLU A 422 -24.84 -19.32 -19.68
C GLU A 422 -25.80 -19.09 -18.51
N PHE A 423 -26.87 -18.34 -18.74
CA PHE A 423 -27.96 -18.24 -17.76
C PHE A 423 -28.73 -19.56 -17.69
N VAL A 424 -28.95 -20.06 -16.48
CA VAL A 424 -29.65 -21.32 -16.22
C VAL A 424 -31.09 -21.03 -15.83
N ASN A 425 -32.04 -21.66 -16.52
CA ASN A 425 -33.48 -21.56 -16.24
C ASN A 425 -34.01 -20.11 -16.13
N LEU A 426 -33.44 -19.20 -16.93
CA LEU A 426 -33.83 -17.79 -16.88
C LEU A 426 -35.27 -17.62 -17.38
N PRO A 427 -36.17 -17.02 -16.59
CA PRO A 427 -37.55 -16.84 -17.00
C PRO A 427 -37.65 -15.80 -18.11
N ARG A 428 -38.48 -16.06 -19.13
CA ARG A 428 -38.79 -15.07 -20.19
C ARG A 428 -39.64 -13.90 -19.67
N ASN A 429 -40.45 -14.14 -18.64
CA ASN A 429 -41.31 -13.14 -18.01
C ASN A 429 -41.14 -13.22 -16.48
N TRP A 430 -41.14 -12.07 -15.81
CA TRP A 430 -41.14 -11.96 -14.35
C TRP A 430 -42.16 -10.92 -13.87
N LEU A 431 -42.55 -10.98 -12.60
CA LEU A 431 -43.55 -10.08 -12.03
C LEU A 431 -42.91 -9.04 -11.11
N THR A 432 -43.46 -7.82 -11.09
CA THR A 432 -43.09 -6.80 -10.10
C THR A 432 -43.38 -7.27 -8.67
N GLY A 433 -42.63 -6.72 -7.70
CA GLY A 433 -42.77 -7.05 -6.29
C GLY A 433 -42.29 -8.45 -5.86
N LYS A 434 -41.67 -9.24 -6.76
CA LYS A 434 -41.00 -10.51 -6.43
C LYS A 434 -39.49 -10.42 -6.68
N PRO A 435 -38.62 -10.75 -5.71
CA PRO A 435 -37.18 -10.86 -5.92
C PRO A 435 -36.83 -11.81 -7.06
N LEU A 436 -35.82 -11.50 -7.86
CA LEU A 436 -35.48 -12.25 -9.06
C LEU A 436 -34.21 -13.08 -8.83
N PRO A 437 -34.33 -14.42 -8.65
CA PRO A 437 -33.16 -15.28 -8.56
C PRO A 437 -32.53 -15.47 -9.93
N ILE A 438 -31.21 -15.30 -10.01
CA ILE A 438 -30.42 -15.48 -11.22
C ILE A 438 -29.33 -16.51 -10.94
N VAL A 439 -29.22 -17.49 -11.83
CA VAL A 439 -28.15 -18.51 -11.81
C VAL A 439 -27.46 -18.51 -13.17
N VAL A 440 -26.13 -18.53 -13.14
CA VAL A 440 -25.27 -18.60 -14.32
C VAL A 440 -24.35 -19.81 -14.18
N ARG A 441 -24.33 -20.68 -15.18
CA ARG A 441 -23.37 -21.79 -15.29
C ARG A 441 -22.12 -21.30 -15.99
N VAL A 442 -20.97 -21.82 -15.56
CA VAL A 442 -19.67 -21.61 -16.18
C VAL A 442 -18.93 -22.95 -16.21
N LYS A 443 -18.19 -23.25 -17.27
CA LYS A 443 -17.38 -24.47 -17.35
C LYS A 443 -16.28 -24.43 -16.27
N LEU A 444 -16.12 -25.55 -15.55
CA LEU A 444 -15.04 -25.72 -14.59
C LEU A 444 -13.67 -25.56 -15.27
N ARG A 445 -12.73 -24.98 -14.53
CA ARG A 445 -11.37 -24.70 -15.02
C ARG A 445 -10.42 -25.82 -14.60
N GLU A 446 -9.41 -26.04 -15.42
CA GLU A 446 -8.35 -27.02 -15.16
C GLU A 446 -7.27 -26.44 -14.24
N ASP A 447 -6.44 -27.28 -13.61
CA ASP A 447 -5.44 -26.86 -12.61
C ASP A 447 -4.43 -25.84 -13.16
N HIS A 448 -4.07 -25.96 -14.44
CA HIS A 448 -3.14 -25.06 -15.10
C HIS A 448 -3.78 -23.72 -15.49
N GLN A 449 -5.10 -23.55 -15.30
CA GLN A 449 -5.82 -22.33 -15.62
C GLN A 449 -6.02 -21.48 -14.35
N ALA A 450 -5.98 -20.16 -14.50
CA ALA A 450 -6.32 -19.25 -13.41
C ALA A 450 -7.79 -19.44 -13.02
N PRO A 451 -8.12 -19.59 -11.72
CA PRO A 451 -9.49 -19.78 -11.28
C PRO A 451 -10.34 -18.54 -11.53
N LEU A 452 -11.65 -18.67 -11.40
CA LEU A 452 -12.56 -17.53 -11.50
C LEU A 452 -12.50 -16.67 -10.23
N ASP A 453 -12.76 -15.37 -10.39
CA ASP A 453 -13.06 -14.49 -9.27
C ASP A 453 -14.31 -15.02 -8.56
N THR A 454 -14.27 -15.07 -7.22
CA THR A 454 -15.42 -15.53 -6.42
C THR A 454 -16.59 -14.56 -6.49
N LYS A 455 -16.32 -13.30 -6.84
CA LYS A 455 -17.32 -12.24 -7.02
C LYS A 455 -17.59 -12.04 -8.50
N VAL A 456 -18.86 -12.15 -8.89
CA VAL A 456 -19.32 -12.04 -10.27
C VAL A 456 -20.26 -10.86 -10.41
N LEU A 457 -20.06 -10.03 -11.42
CA LEU A 457 -20.80 -8.79 -11.58
C LEU A 457 -22.03 -8.97 -12.46
N PHE A 458 -23.19 -8.52 -11.99
CA PHE A 458 -24.43 -8.46 -12.76
C PHE A 458 -24.81 -7.01 -13.00
N PHE A 459 -25.21 -6.67 -14.22
CA PHE A 459 -25.52 -5.30 -14.61
C PHE A 459 -26.63 -5.24 -15.67
N LYS A 460 -27.28 -4.06 -15.77
CA LYS A 460 -28.33 -3.75 -16.72
C LYS A 460 -27.73 -3.35 -18.07
N GLY A 461 -28.38 -3.75 -19.15
CA GLY A 461 -27.98 -3.45 -20.53
C GLY A 461 -27.23 -4.59 -21.20
N LYS A 462 -26.85 -4.37 -22.46
CA LYS A 462 -26.10 -5.32 -23.27
C LYS A 462 -24.65 -5.41 -22.79
N ALA A 463 -24.05 -6.59 -22.91
CA ALA A 463 -22.62 -6.78 -22.68
C ALA A 463 -21.82 -5.86 -23.64
N PRO A 464 -21.04 -4.92 -23.10
CA PRO A 464 -20.26 -4.01 -23.92
C PRO A 464 -19.08 -4.75 -24.55
N PRO A 465 -18.74 -4.51 -25.83
CA PRO A 465 -17.62 -5.17 -26.50
C PRO A 465 -16.26 -4.94 -25.83
N ASP A 466 -16.07 -3.79 -25.16
CA ASP A 466 -14.83 -3.44 -24.47
C ASP A 466 -14.76 -3.94 -23.02
N GLY A 467 -15.83 -4.59 -22.53
CA GLY A 467 -15.92 -5.13 -21.17
C GLY A 467 -15.95 -4.08 -20.04
N LYS A 468 -16.06 -2.78 -20.37
CA LYS A 468 -16.18 -1.69 -19.38
C LYS A 468 -17.62 -1.57 -18.93
N ILE A 469 -17.84 -1.72 -17.63
CA ILE A 469 -19.18 -1.68 -17.06
C ILE A 469 -19.40 -0.33 -16.41
N ASP A 470 -20.50 0.33 -16.78
CA ASP A 470 -20.96 1.55 -16.12
C ASP A 470 -21.36 1.22 -14.67
N PRO A 471 -20.76 1.87 -13.65
CA PRO A 471 -21.12 1.66 -12.26
C PRO A 471 -22.61 1.84 -11.96
N GLU A 472 -23.31 2.75 -12.65
CA GLU A 472 -24.75 2.99 -12.45
C GLU A 472 -25.62 1.85 -12.99
N SER A 473 -25.08 1.05 -13.91
CA SER A 473 -25.78 -0.12 -14.46
C SER A 473 -25.70 -1.35 -13.56
N ILE A 474 -24.86 -1.35 -12.52
CA ILE A 474 -24.63 -2.52 -11.67
C ILE A 474 -25.90 -2.87 -10.90
N LEU A 475 -26.39 -4.09 -11.12
CA LEU A 475 -27.55 -4.65 -10.43
C LEU A 475 -27.14 -5.34 -9.12
N GLY A 476 -25.91 -5.88 -9.07
CA GLY A 476 -25.36 -6.48 -7.87
C GLY A 476 -24.15 -7.39 -8.13
N ILE A 477 -23.63 -7.96 -7.05
CA ILE A 477 -22.49 -8.89 -7.06
C ILE A 477 -22.99 -10.25 -6.59
N GLY A 478 -22.87 -11.27 -7.44
CA GLY A 478 -23.15 -12.65 -7.11
C GLY A 478 -21.90 -13.39 -6.64
N GLU A 479 -22.11 -14.58 -6.11
CA GLU A 479 -21.03 -15.46 -5.63
C GLU A 479 -20.89 -16.65 -6.57
N TYR A 480 -19.65 -16.98 -6.92
CA TYR A 480 -19.30 -18.17 -7.69
C TYR A 480 -18.98 -19.34 -6.77
N ASP A 481 -19.67 -20.45 -6.98
CA ASP A 481 -19.46 -21.74 -6.33
C ASP A 481 -18.60 -22.62 -7.24
N PRO A 482 -17.31 -22.82 -6.91
CA PRO A 482 -16.37 -23.58 -7.75
C PRO A 482 -16.69 -25.07 -7.79
N ASP A 483 -17.37 -25.62 -6.78
CA ASP A 483 -17.71 -27.05 -6.73
C ASP A 483 -18.89 -27.36 -7.66
N LYS A 484 -19.80 -26.39 -7.84
CA LYS A 484 -20.97 -26.52 -8.73
C LYS A 484 -20.74 -25.95 -10.13
N GLY A 485 -19.72 -25.12 -10.33
CA GLY A 485 -19.54 -24.39 -11.59
C GLY A 485 -20.67 -23.39 -11.85
N THR A 486 -21.25 -22.82 -10.79
CA THR A 486 -22.39 -21.90 -10.90
C THR A 486 -22.16 -20.63 -10.11
N CYS A 487 -22.57 -19.49 -10.66
CA CYS A 487 -22.72 -18.25 -9.93
C CYS A 487 -24.20 -17.97 -9.66
N SER A 488 -24.52 -17.49 -8.46
CA SER A 488 -25.89 -17.13 -8.09
C SER A 488 -25.96 -15.72 -7.50
N ILE A 489 -27.08 -15.03 -7.76
CA ILE A 489 -27.46 -13.78 -7.12
C ILE A 489 -28.99 -13.72 -6.95
N LEU A 490 -29.45 -13.07 -5.88
CA LEU A 490 -30.85 -12.70 -5.71
C LEU A 490 -30.99 -11.20 -5.92
N LEU A 491 -31.55 -10.79 -7.05
CA LEU A 491 -31.79 -9.38 -7.34
C LEU A 491 -33.04 -8.87 -6.59
N PRO A 492 -33.05 -7.58 -6.20
CA PRO A 492 -34.21 -6.98 -5.56
C PRO A 492 -35.44 -7.07 -6.45
N ALA A 493 -36.63 -7.02 -5.84
CA ALA A 493 -37.88 -7.08 -6.56
C ALA A 493 -38.01 -5.89 -7.53
N PRO A 494 -38.25 -6.12 -8.83
CA PRO A 494 -38.53 -5.03 -9.75
C PRO A 494 -39.80 -4.28 -9.33
N GLU A 495 -39.77 -2.96 -9.37
CA GLU A 495 -40.89 -2.12 -8.90
C GLU A 495 -41.88 -1.74 -10.02
N LYS A 496 -41.45 -1.81 -11.28
CA LYS A 496 -42.21 -1.34 -12.44
C LYS A 496 -42.04 -2.30 -13.62
N GLU A 497 -42.99 -2.26 -14.54
CA GLU A 497 -42.82 -2.90 -15.85
C GLU A 497 -41.58 -2.39 -16.56
N ASP A 498 -40.82 -3.32 -17.14
CA ASP A 498 -39.58 -3.03 -17.84
C ASP A 498 -39.19 -4.21 -18.74
N VAL A 499 -38.43 -3.95 -19.80
CA VAL A 499 -37.69 -4.99 -20.52
C VAL A 499 -36.27 -5.01 -19.94
N LEU A 500 -36.07 -5.86 -18.94
CA LEU A 500 -34.78 -5.99 -18.28
C LEU A 500 -33.81 -6.76 -19.18
N GLN A 501 -32.98 -6.03 -19.91
CA GLN A 501 -31.76 -6.61 -20.47
C GLN A 501 -30.73 -6.75 -19.36
N ILE A 502 -30.40 -7.98 -18.99
CA ILE A 502 -29.44 -8.32 -17.95
C ILE A 502 -28.17 -8.88 -18.57
N SER A 503 -27.02 -8.49 -18.02
CA SER A 503 -25.73 -9.04 -18.39
C SER A 503 -24.95 -9.48 -17.15
N VAL A 504 -24.11 -10.50 -17.35
CA VAL A 504 -23.16 -10.99 -16.36
C VAL A 504 -21.75 -10.81 -16.90
N LYS A 505 -20.82 -10.37 -16.04
CA LYS A 505 -19.38 -10.37 -16.29
C LYS A 505 -18.72 -11.33 -15.30
N VAL A 506 -18.26 -12.45 -15.83
CA VAL A 506 -17.43 -13.42 -15.10
C VAL A 506 -15.98 -13.13 -15.45
N GLN A 507 -15.07 -13.19 -14.49
CA GLN A 507 -13.66 -12.88 -14.71
C GLN A 507 -12.76 -13.93 -14.06
N THR A 508 -11.62 -14.23 -14.68
CA THR A 508 -10.55 -15.03 -14.05
C THR A 508 -9.75 -14.17 -13.08
N ARG A 509 -9.07 -14.80 -12.10
CA ARG A 509 -8.11 -14.11 -11.22
C ARG A 509 -6.88 -13.57 -11.96
N ALA A 510 -6.67 -13.97 -13.22
CA ALA A 510 -5.70 -13.36 -14.14
C ALA A 510 -6.25 -12.11 -14.86
N GLY A 511 -7.50 -11.70 -14.59
CA GLY A 511 -8.12 -10.51 -15.17
C GLY A 511 -8.63 -10.70 -16.61
N VAL A 512 -9.04 -11.91 -16.98
CA VAL A 512 -9.65 -12.20 -18.29
C VAL A 512 -11.17 -12.32 -18.13
N PRO A 513 -11.97 -11.42 -18.74
CA PRO A 513 -13.42 -11.46 -18.61
C PRO A 513 -14.11 -12.31 -19.68
N ALA A 514 -15.31 -12.79 -19.36
CA ALA A 514 -16.32 -13.24 -20.31
C ALA A 514 -17.67 -12.60 -19.95
N LEU A 515 -18.44 -12.24 -20.96
CA LEU A 515 -19.73 -11.59 -20.78
C LEU A 515 -20.85 -12.38 -21.46
N LYS A 516 -22.03 -12.37 -20.86
CA LYS A 516 -23.26 -12.93 -21.43
C LYS A 516 -24.44 -12.03 -21.12
N SER A 517 -25.30 -11.80 -22.12
CA SER A 517 -26.54 -11.04 -21.96
C SER A 517 -27.77 -11.93 -22.16
N ALA A 518 -28.87 -11.56 -21.51
CA ALA A 518 -30.19 -12.10 -21.71
C ALA A 518 -31.26 -11.02 -21.50
N VAL A 519 -32.51 -11.31 -21.85
CA VAL A 519 -33.64 -10.39 -21.73
C VAL A 519 -34.75 -11.06 -20.92
N ILE A 520 -35.33 -10.31 -19.99
CA ILE A 520 -36.46 -10.71 -19.17
C ILE A 520 -37.52 -9.62 -19.28
N ASN A 521 -38.75 -10.00 -19.61
CA ASN A 521 -39.87 -9.05 -19.60
C ASN A 521 -40.45 -8.96 -18.19
N ILE A 522 -40.31 -7.82 -17.53
CA ILE A 522 -40.92 -7.53 -16.24
C ILE A 522 -42.33 -6.99 -16.49
N LYS A 523 -43.32 -7.66 -15.91
CA LYS A 523 -44.73 -7.28 -16.00
C LYS A 523 -45.26 -6.91 -14.63
N ASP A 524 -46.27 -6.04 -14.59
CA ASP A 524 -46.87 -5.67 -13.34
C ASP A 524 -47.58 -6.88 -12.72
N ARG A 525 -47.27 -7.11 -11.44
CA ARG A 525 -48.12 -7.90 -10.58
C ARG A 525 -49.39 -7.10 -10.35
N LYS A 526 -50.36 -7.20 -11.27
CA LYS A 526 -51.66 -6.58 -11.11
C LYS A 526 -52.21 -6.96 -9.73
N SER A 527 -52.26 -5.98 -8.82
CA SER A 527 -52.87 -6.22 -7.51
C SER A 527 -54.34 -6.47 -7.77
N ALA A 528 -54.87 -7.60 -7.31
CA ALA A 528 -56.30 -7.76 -7.22
C ALA A 528 -56.84 -6.59 -6.38
N LEU A 529 -57.87 -5.91 -6.88
CA LEU A 529 -58.60 -4.91 -6.11
C LEU A 529 -59.59 -5.67 -5.23
N ALA A 530 -59.76 -5.22 -3.99
CA ALA A 530 -60.65 -5.85 -3.02
C ALA A 530 -62.03 -5.19 -3.05
N THR A 531 -63.07 -6.00 -2.88
CA THR A 531 -64.40 -5.51 -2.51
C THR A 531 -64.56 -5.60 -0.99
N ILE A 532 -64.90 -4.48 -0.33
CA ILE A 532 -65.17 -4.44 1.11
C ILE A 532 -66.67 -4.40 1.33
N MET A 533 -67.19 -5.42 2.03
CA MET A 533 -68.60 -5.53 2.42
C MET A 533 -68.73 -5.46 3.93
N GLY A 534 -69.69 -4.67 4.39
CA GLY A 534 -69.90 -4.51 5.82
C GLY A 534 -71.29 -4.03 6.17
N THR A 535 -71.54 -3.89 7.47
CA THR A 535 -72.81 -3.42 8.03
C THR A 535 -72.55 -2.29 9.01
N VAL A 536 -73.33 -1.23 8.91
CA VAL A 536 -73.42 -0.21 9.96
C VAL A 536 -74.58 -0.55 10.87
N ALA A 537 -74.32 -0.68 12.16
CA ALA A 537 -75.32 -1.07 13.16
C ALA A 537 -75.28 -0.15 14.38
N HIS A 538 -76.42 -0.02 15.05
CA HIS A 538 -76.51 0.52 16.41
C HIS A 538 -77.13 -0.59 17.28
N GLY A 539 -76.32 -1.21 18.15
CA GLY A 539 -76.72 -2.42 18.85
C GLY A 539 -76.97 -3.57 17.86
N LYS A 540 -78.16 -4.19 17.91
CA LYS A 540 -78.55 -5.28 17.00
C LYS A 540 -79.20 -4.79 15.69
N ASN A 541 -79.42 -3.48 15.54
CA ASN A 541 -80.21 -2.91 14.44
C ASN A 541 -79.30 -2.29 13.38
N GLY A 542 -79.35 -2.83 12.16
CA GLY A 542 -78.71 -2.23 10.99
C GLY A 542 -79.32 -0.87 10.65
N GLN A 543 -78.48 0.07 10.21
CA GLN A 543 -78.89 1.47 9.98
C GLN A 543 -79.03 1.75 8.48
N PRO A 544 -80.25 1.90 7.94
CA PRO A 544 -80.47 2.07 6.50
C PRO A 544 -80.25 3.51 6.01
N LYS A 545 -79.92 3.66 4.71
CA LYS A 545 -79.74 4.93 3.99
C LYS A 545 -78.69 5.89 4.57
N LEU A 546 -77.75 5.38 5.36
CA LEU A 546 -76.71 6.15 6.01
C LEU A 546 -75.48 6.29 5.09
N THR A 547 -74.89 7.48 5.02
CA THR A 547 -73.65 7.70 4.27
C THR A 547 -72.45 7.18 5.06
N VAL A 548 -71.74 6.23 4.47
CA VAL A 548 -70.50 5.64 4.96
C VAL A 548 -69.34 6.21 4.16
N THR A 549 -68.29 6.65 4.84
CA THR A 549 -67.08 7.20 4.22
C THR A 549 -65.91 6.27 4.45
N LEU A 550 -65.26 5.84 3.37
CA LEU A 550 -63.98 5.16 3.36
C LEU A 550 -62.87 6.21 3.28
N SER A 551 -62.02 6.29 4.30
CA SER A 551 -60.86 7.18 4.33
C SER A 551 -59.56 6.39 4.40
N ASP A 552 -58.47 6.95 3.89
CA ASP A 552 -57.12 6.38 4.08
C ASP A 552 -56.64 6.54 5.54
N GLU A 553 -55.49 5.96 5.86
CA GLU A 553 -54.87 6.04 7.19
C GLU A 553 -54.65 7.48 7.69
N LYS A 554 -54.55 8.46 6.78
CA LYS A 554 -54.38 9.89 7.10
C LYS A 554 -55.73 10.62 7.27
N GLY A 555 -56.85 9.90 7.22
CA GLY A 555 -58.20 10.45 7.36
C GLY A 555 -58.72 11.14 6.09
N LYS A 556 -58.02 11.06 4.96
CA LYS A 556 -58.48 11.67 3.71
C LYS A 556 -59.56 10.78 3.07
N PRO A 557 -60.74 11.32 2.72
CA PRO A 557 -61.81 10.52 2.12
C PRO A 557 -61.39 10.02 0.74
N LYS A 558 -61.64 8.73 0.50
CA LYS A 558 -61.35 8.02 -0.76
C LYS A 558 -62.62 7.65 -1.51
N ALA A 559 -63.67 7.22 -0.81
CA ALA A 559 -64.95 6.87 -1.39
C ALA A 559 -66.11 7.06 -0.38
N THR A 560 -67.33 7.17 -0.88
CA THR A 560 -68.55 7.18 -0.07
C THR A 560 -69.58 6.18 -0.61
N ALA A 561 -70.28 5.50 0.28
CA ALA A 561 -71.33 4.55 -0.04
C ALA A 561 -72.56 4.81 0.85
N LYS A 562 -73.75 4.42 0.39
CA LYS A 562 -74.97 4.47 1.23
C LYS A 562 -75.33 3.07 1.70
N THR A 563 -75.75 2.93 2.95
CA THR A 563 -76.24 1.65 3.44
C THR A 563 -77.61 1.30 2.85
N ASN A 564 -77.83 0.01 2.57
CA ASN A 564 -79.11 -0.51 2.09
C ASN A 564 -80.14 -0.66 3.23
N ALA A 565 -81.34 -1.20 2.94
CA ALA A 565 -82.42 -1.39 3.94
C ALA A 565 -82.02 -2.26 5.16
N LYS A 566 -80.98 -3.09 5.03
CA LYS A 566 -80.44 -3.94 6.10
C LYS A 566 -79.21 -3.32 6.81
N GLY A 567 -78.83 -2.10 6.44
CA GLY A 567 -77.65 -1.41 6.98
C GLY A 567 -76.32 -1.79 6.34
N GLN A 568 -76.33 -2.55 5.23
CA GLN A 568 -75.11 -3.04 4.57
C GLN A 568 -74.54 -2.02 3.58
N PHE A 569 -73.22 -1.94 3.48
CA PHE A 569 -72.49 -1.12 2.51
C PHE A 569 -71.49 -1.96 1.72
N VAL A 570 -71.13 -1.48 0.52
CA VAL A 570 -70.14 -2.11 -0.36
C VAL A 570 -69.21 -1.03 -0.91
N PHE A 571 -67.91 -1.28 -0.88
CA PHE A 571 -66.89 -0.52 -1.60
C PHE A 571 -66.17 -1.47 -2.56
N GLU A 572 -66.32 -1.27 -3.86
CA GLU A 572 -65.64 -2.04 -4.90
C GLU A 572 -64.29 -1.38 -5.25
N ASP A 573 -63.42 -2.13 -5.92
CA ASP A 573 -62.17 -1.64 -6.50
C ASP A 573 -61.19 -0.99 -5.49
N VAL A 574 -61.15 -1.50 -4.25
CA VAL A 574 -60.28 -0.96 -3.19
C VAL A 574 -58.87 -1.55 -3.30
N ALA A 575 -57.87 -0.69 -3.54
CA ALA A 575 -56.47 -1.11 -3.54
C ALA A 575 -56.00 -1.60 -2.14
N PRO A 576 -54.97 -2.47 -2.06
CA PRO A 576 -54.41 -2.86 -0.77
C PRO A 576 -53.91 -1.66 0.05
N GLY A 577 -54.21 -1.65 1.35
CA GLY A 577 -53.89 -0.55 2.26
C GLY A 577 -54.68 -0.59 3.56
N ASN A 578 -54.37 0.32 4.49
CA ASN A 578 -55.12 0.49 5.74
C ASN A 578 -56.16 1.60 5.58
N TYR A 579 -57.41 1.28 5.88
CA TYR A 579 -58.52 2.20 5.72
C TYR A 579 -59.33 2.36 7.01
N ILE A 580 -60.00 3.50 7.13
CA ILE A 580 -60.95 3.80 8.19
C ILE A 580 -62.32 3.96 7.54
N ILE A 581 -63.26 3.12 7.95
CA ILE A 581 -64.65 3.23 7.53
C ILE A 581 -65.41 3.92 8.66
N SER A 582 -66.02 5.06 8.34
CA SER A 582 -66.76 5.87 9.31
C SER A 582 -68.17 6.18 8.85
N ALA A 583 -69.09 6.26 9.82
CA ALA A 583 -70.47 6.64 9.59
C ALA A 583 -70.96 7.53 10.73
N LYS A 584 -71.87 8.47 10.41
CA LYS A 584 -72.45 9.40 11.36
C LYS A 584 -73.96 9.53 11.13
N LEU A 585 -74.74 9.46 12.21
CA LEU A 585 -76.18 9.70 12.22
C LEU A 585 -76.47 11.01 12.97
N GLY A 586 -77.33 11.86 12.41
CA GLY A 586 -77.58 13.22 12.92
C GLY A 586 -78.49 13.30 14.15
N PHE A 587 -79.52 12.45 14.23
CA PHE A 587 -80.44 12.42 15.37
C PHE A 587 -81.00 11.00 15.60
N PRO A 588 -80.75 10.37 16.76
CA PRO A 588 -79.80 10.81 17.79
C PRO A 588 -78.38 10.93 17.20
N ALA A 589 -77.56 11.80 17.78
CA ALA A 589 -76.20 12.03 17.31
C ALA A 589 -75.33 10.79 17.61
N LEU A 590 -75.14 9.93 16.61
CA LEU A 590 -74.34 8.71 16.72
C LEU A 590 -73.15 8.74 15.76
N VAL A 591 -71.99 8.25 16.20
CA VAL A 591 -70.80 8.11 15.36
C VAL A 591 -70.17 6.73 15.55
N GLY A 592 -69.59 6.20 14.49
CA GLY A 592 -68.85 4.95 14.52
C GLY A 592 -67.74 4.95 13.49
N ALA A 593 -66.61 4.34 13.85
CA ALA A 593 -65.49 4.14 12.94
C ALA A 593 -64.85 2.78 13.21
N THR A 594 -64.43 2.10 12.15
CA THR A 594 -63.69 0.84 12.23
C THR A 594 -62.50 0.85 11.30
N ARG A 595 -61.40 0.21 11.72
CA ARG A 595 -60.19 0.07 10.90
C ARG A 595 -60.27 -1.23 10.11
N VAL A 596 -60.03 -1.13 8.81
CA VAL A 596 -60.05 -2.27 7.90
C VAL A 596 -58.70 -2.35 7.18
N PRO A 597 -57.85 -3.33 7.54
CA PRO A 597 -56.68 -3.64 6.73
C PRO A 597 -57.12 -4.39 5.47
N VAL A 598 -56.61 -3.96 4.30
CA VAL A 598 -56.78 -4.65 3.02
C VAL A 598 -55.42 -5.25 2.62
N PRO A 599 -55.18 -6.54 2.89
CA PRO A 599 -53.93 -7.19 2.51
C PRO A 599 -53.75 -7.27 0.98
N VAL A 600 -52.50 -7.34 0.54
CA VAL A 600 -52.17 -7.51 -0.89
C VAL A 600 -52.66 -8.88 -1.37
N GLY A 601 -53.44 -8.91 -2.45
CA GLY A 601 -53.97 -10.15 -3.04
C GLY A 601 -55.31 -10.62 -2.48
N THR A 602 -55.96 -9.84 -1.61
CA THR A 602 -57.32 -10.09 -1.14
C THR A 602 -58.35 -9.56 -2.14
N GLU A 603 -59.27 -10.41 -2.58
CA GLU A 603 -60.36 -10.02 -3.50
C GLU A 603 -61.63 -9.57 -2.77
N LEU A 604 -61.86 -10.05 -1.54
CA LEU A 604 -63.08 -9.79 -0.79
C LEU A 604 -62.80 -9.70 0.72
N ILE A 605 -63.34 -8.67 1.36
CA ILE A 605 -63.32 -8.48 2.82
C ILE A 605 -64.76 -8.33 3.28
N GLU A 606 -65.30 -9.36 3.94
CA GLU A 606 -66.67 -9.39 4.45
C GLU A 606 -66.73 -9.13 5.96
N ASN A 607 -67.95 -8.99 6.47
CA ASN A 607 -68.24 -8.91 7.91
C ASN A 607 -67.66 -7.68 8.63
N VAL A 608 -67.27 -6.64 7.88
CA VAL A 608 -66.84 -5.38 8.49
C VAL A 608 -68.02 -4.73 9.20
N THR A 609 -67.92 -4.55 10.52
CA THR A 609 -69.01 -3.94 11.30
C THR A 609 -68.59 -2.56 11.81
N VAL A 610 -69.39 -1.55 11.50
CA VAL A 610 -69.28 -0.20 12.07
C VAL A 610 -70.38 -0.06 13.11
N GLN A 611 -70.00 -0.11 14.39
CA GLN A 611 -70.94 0.14 15.48
C GLN A 611 -71.05 1.64 15.74
N LEU A 612 -72.28 2.17 15.61
CA LEU A 612 -72.60 3.53 15.97
C LEU A 612 -72.85 3.59 17.47
N LEU A 613 -72.14 4.49 18.16
CA LEU A 613 -72.32 4.78 19.57
C LEU A 613 -72.75 6.24 19.72
N ALA A 614 -73.39 6.56 20.85
CA ALA A 614 -73.74 7.94 21.17
C ALA A 614 -72.46 8.79 21.15
N LYS A 615 -72.53 9.90 20.41
CA LYS A 615 -71.41 10.82 20.25
C LYS A 615 -71.12 11.59 21.54
#